data_AF-A0A818NE58-F1
#
_entry.id   AF-A0A818NE58-F1
#
_cell.length_a   1.000
_cell.length_b   1.000
_cell.length_c   1.000
_cell.angle_alpha   90.00
_cell.angle_beta   90.00
_cell.angle_gamma   90.00
#
_symmetry.space_group_name_H-M   'P 1'
#
loop_
_entity.id
_entity.type
_entity.pdbx_description
1 polymer ?
#
loop_
_entity_poly.entity_id
_entity_poly.type
_entity_poly.pdbx_seq_one_letter_code
_entity_poly.pdbx_strand_id
1 'polypeptide(L)'
;MSPIIKLPELQNLLADHPAFKKGHLECYDPRVRSLVGNIDCAVYANSNSGNSLPAVSCIKFKDALNIAVGTSTGQILMFDIRSNKPYFIKDHNYNLPIKRIDFHTLNDDYVLSIDKKICKIWNRHTGKNLTSIEPATPLNDMLNIPGSGLICLTNDSPKIFVYYIPTLGNAPKWCTFLDNITEELEEKPADTVYDDYKFLTLKELNTLGLSHLIGSDLLRAYMHGYFMDIRLYNQAKSVAEPFAFAEYRKQKLRAKIDLKREKSRVPLPIVPTVNKELAEKLLHDEGDFIVNKKTNRKVGDTERTLSILKDPRFRSLFTNPDMQIDVNRMLR
;
A
#
# COMPACT_ATOMS: atom_id res chain seq x y z
N MET A 1 11.85 50.74 -3.09
CA MET A 1 12.81 50.99 -1.99
C MET A 1 13.06 49.69 -1.23
N SER A 2 14.12 48.98 -1.59
CA SER A 2 14.91 48.10 -0.72
C SER A 2 15.95 47.41 -1.61
N PRO A 3 17.23 47.83 -1.59
CA PRO A 3 18.27 47.05 -2.24
C PRO A 3 18.56 45.86 -1.31
N ILE A 4 17.75 44.81 -1.42
CA ILE A 4 18.02 43.51 -0.82
C ILE A 4 19.14 42.91 -1.67
N ILE A 5 20.37 43.27 -1.33
CA ILE A 5 21.56 42.64 -1.88
C ILE A 5 21.53 41.21 -1.37
N LYS A 6 21.06 40.31 -2.22
CA LYS A 6 21.34 38.89 -2.10
C LYS A 6 22.86 38.76 -2.00
N LEU A 7 23.37 38.49 -0.80
CA LEU A 7 24.74 38.10 -0.48
C LEU A 7 25.08 36.58 -0.63
N PRO A 8 24.32 35.69 -1.33
CA PRO A 8 24.72 34.28 -1.44
C PRO A 8 25.95 34.05 -2.32
N GLU A 9 26.32 34.98 -3.20
CA GLU A 9 27.39 34.74 -4.19
C GLU A 9 28.81 34.89 -3.63
N LEU A 10 29.01 35.52 -2.46
CA LEU A 10 30.32 35.65 -1.81
C LEU A 10 30.60 34.57 -0.76
N GLN A 11 29.62 33.71 -0.42
CA GLN A 11 29.76 32.70 0.64
C GLN A 11 30.82 31.64 0.32
N ASN A 12 31.02 31.30 -0.96
CA ASN A 12 31.96 30.25 -1.36
C ASN A 12 33.39 30.74 -1.61
N LEU A 13 33.62 32.06 -1.65
CA LEU A 13 34.94 32.65 -2.00
C LEU A 13 35.72 33.15 -0.77
N LEU A 14 35.12 33.11 0.42
CA LEU A 14 35.68 33.59 1.69
C LEU A 14 36.21 32.47 2.61
N ALA A 15 36.01 31.20 2.26
CA ALA A 15 36.43 30.06 3.10
C ALA A 15 37.96 29.94 3.28
N ASP A 16 38.75 30.51 2.36
CA ASP A 16 40.22 30.55 2.45
C ASP A 16 40.77 31.79 3.17
N HIS A 17 39.90 32.69 3.65
CA HIS A 17 40.32 33.93 4.30
C HIS A 17 40.98 33.62 5.67
N PRO A 18 42.14 34.21 5.99
CA PRO A 18 42.91 33.91 7.21
C PRO A 18 42.13 34.13 8.51
N ALA A 19 41.09 34.97 8.49
CA ALA A 19 40.18 35.19 9.61
C ALA A 19 39.43 33.92 10.03
N PHE A 20 38.97 33.11 9.06
CA PHE A 20 38.27 31.85 9.32
C PHE A 20 39.17 30.84 10.03
N LYS A 21 40.45 30.80 9.64
CA LYS A 21 41.46 29.94 10.28
C LYS A 21 41.77 30.34 11.72
N LYS A 22 41.58 31.62 12.07
CA LYS A 22 41.73 32.12 13.45
C LYS A 22 40.44 32.04 14.27
N GLY A 23 39.31 31.64 13.66
CA GLY A 23 38.01 31.55 14.33
C GLY A 23 37.31 32.91 14.50
N HIS A 24 37.65 33.88 13.65
CA HIS A 24 37.05 35.20 13.62
C HIS A 24 36.14 35.35 12.39
N LEU A 25 35.01 36.02 12.55
CA LEU A 25 34.08 36.34 11.47
C LEU A 25 34.13 37.85 11.21
N GLU A 26 34.72 38.21 10.08
CA GLU A 26 34.88 39.58 9.65
C GLU A 26 33.70 40.02 8.77
N CYS A 27 32.99 41.06 9.19
CA CYS A 27 31.86 41.64 8.48
C CYS A 27 32.32 42.87 7.69
N TYR A 28 32.29 42.79 6.36
CA TYR A 28 32.60 43.88 5.45
C TYR A 28 31.31 44.44 4.82
N ASP A 29 31.16 45.77 4.79
CA ASP A 29 30.10 46.42 4.02
C ASP A 29 30.61 46.73 2.61
N PRO A 30 30.00 46.19 1.53
CA PRO A 30 30.45 46.46 0.16
C PRO A 30 30.37 47.94 -0.25
N ARG A 31 29.53 48.74 0.42
CA ARG A 31 29.40 50.19 0.15
C ARG A 31 30.60 50.97 0.68
N VAL A 32 31.07 50.60 1.87
CA VAL A 32 32.16 51.29 2.57
C VAL A 32 33.53 50.66 2.23
N ARG A 33 33.54 49.40 1.76
CA ARG A 33 34.73 48.60 1.45
C ARG A 33 35.73 48.54 2.63
N SER A 34 35.21 48.64 3.85
CA SER A 34 35.97 48.57 5.10
C SER A 34 35.37 47.50 6.02
N LEU A 35 36.17 47.05 6.98
CA LEU A 35 35.71 46.18 8.07
C LEU A 35 34.76 46.97 8.96
N VAL A 36 33.54 46.46 9.18
CA VAL A 36 32.51 47.11 10.01
C VAL A 36 32.37 46.40 11.36
N GLY A 37 32.61 45.10 11.41
CA GLY A 37 32.52 44.33 12.65
C GLY A 37 33.35 43.06 12.61
N ASN A 38 33.74 42.60 13.80
CA ASN A 38 34.39 41.32 14.00
C ASN A 38 33.64 40.55 15.09
N ILE A 39 33.33 39.28 14.83
CA ILE A 39 32.71 38.37 15.79
C ILE A 39 33.70 37.25 16.10
N ASP A 40 34.08 37.13 17.38
CA ASP A 40 34.99 36.11 17.84
C ASP A 40 34.23 34.82 18.16
N CYS A 41 34.15 33.92 17.17
CA CYS A 41 33.49 32.63 17.33
C CYS A 41 34.31 31.66 18.20
N ALA A 42 35.64 31.80 18.18
CA ALA A 42 36.54 30.90 18.90
C ALA A 42 36.36 30.92 20.43
N VAL A 43 35.90 32.04 20.99
CA VAL A 43 35.67 32.20 22.43
C VAL A 43 34.53 31.31 22.92
N TYR A 44 33.55 31.04 22.06
CA TYR A 44 32.33 30.31 22.42
C TYR A 44 32.35 28.86 22.00
N ALA A 45 33.33 28.46 21.18
CA ALA A 45 33.51 27.08 20.77
C ALA A 45 34.33 26.32 21.83
N ASN A 46 33.83 25.18 22.31
CA ASN A 46 34.52 24.38 23.32
C ASN A 46 35.80 23.77 22.71
N SER A 47 36.97 24.17 23.19
CA SER A 47 38.25 23.57 22.82
C SER A 47 38.54 22.35 23.71
N ASN A 48 37.75 21.29 23.61
CA ASN A 48 38.02 20.06 24.36
C ASN A 48 39.27 19.30 23.83
N SER A 49 39.81 19.70 22.68
CA SER A 49 41.04 19.15 22.10
C SER A 49 42.14 20.23 22.07
N GLY A 50 43.27 19.95 22.74
CA GLY A 50 44.33 20.91 22.98
C GLY A 50 44.91 21.60 21.73
N ASN A 51 45.29 22.87 21.94
CA ASN A 51 46.19 23.71 21.15
C ASN A 51 45.80 24.21 19.74
N SER A 52 44.69 23.79 19.11
CA SER A 52 44.22 24.44 17.88
C SER A 52 43.01 25.33 18.17
N LEU A 53 43.10 26.61 17.79
CA LEU A 53 41.95 27.50 17.78
C LEU A 53 40.86 26.89 16.88
N PRO A 54 39.59 26.85 17.33
CA PRO A 54 38.49 26.34 16.53
C PRO A 54 38.27 27.28 15.34
N ALA A 55 38.53 26.77 14.13
CA ALA A 55 38.34 27.51 12.90
C ALA A 55 36.85 27.52 12.51
N VAL A 56 36.42 28.56 11.80
CA VAL A 56 35.09 28.61 11.19
C VAL A 56 35.14 27.84 9.87
N SER A 57 34.24 26.88 9.69
CA SER A 57 34.17 26.04 8.49
C SER A 57 33.11 26.51 7.50
N CYS A 58 31.94 26.94 7.98
CA CYS A 58 30.84 27.36 7.13
C CYS A 58 30.02 28.48 7.77
N ILE A 59 29.38 29.30 6.94
CA ILE A 59 28.49 30.38 7.37
C ILE A 59 27.23 30.36 6.51
N LYS A 60 26.07 30.57 7.12
CA LYS A 60 24.81 30.76 6.41
C LYS A 60 23.99 31.88 7.05
N PHE A 61 23.51 32.80 6.23
CA PHE A 61 22.50 33.78 6.64
C PHE A 61 21.11 33.20 6.44
N LYS A 62 20.27 33.29 7.46
CA LYS A 62 18.82 33.05 7.32
C LYS A 62 18.16 34.33 6.81
N ASP A 63 18.30 35.38 7.61
CA ASP A 63 17.69 36.69 7.42
C ASP A 63 18.77 37.77 7.43
N ALA A 64 18.36 39.03 7.32
CA ALA A 64 19.25 40.18 7.47
C ALA A 64 19.85 40.33 8.89
N LEU A 65 19.39 39.56 9.88
CA LEU A 65 19.85 39.65 11.27
C LEU A 65 20.47 38.34 11.78
N ASN A 66 19.97 37.20 11.32
CA ASN A 66 20.29 35.89 11.89
C ASN A 66 21.35 35.19 11.04
N ILE A 67 22.45 34.80 11.68
CA ILE A 67 23.56 34.10 11.03
C ILE A 67 23.89 32.82 11.80
N ALA A 68 24.08 31.73 11.05
CA ALA A 68 24.62 30.48 11.56
C ALA A 68 26.09 30.35 11.17
N VAL A 69 26.91 29.94 12.12
CA VAL A 69 28.34 29.70 11.95
C VAL A 69 28.63 28.28 12.38
N GLY A 70 29.27 27.50 11.50
CA GLY A 70 29.76 26.16 11.83
C GLY A 70 31.26 26.21 12.10
N THR A 71 31.69 25.48 13.13
CA THR A 71 33.11 25.35 13.47
C THR A 71 33.69 24.04 12.98
N SER A 72 35.02 24.00 12.90
CA SER A 72 35.79 22.79 12.62
C SER A 72 35.69 21.74 13.73
N THR A 73 35.27 22.15 14.93
CA THR A 73 35.07 21.29 16.11
C THR A 73 33.70 20.62 16.13
N GLY A 74 32.81 20.87 15.17
CA GLY A 74 31.48 20.25 15.12
C GLY A 74 30.40 21.00 15.87
N GLN A 75 30.63 22.29 16.16
CA GLN A 75 29.67 23.14 16.86
C GLN A 75 29.06 24.18 15.93
N ILE A 76 27.72 24.27 15.94
CA ILE A 76 26.97 25.32 15.30
C ILE A 76 26.72 26.42 16.33
N LEU A 77 27.20 27.62 16.02
CA LEU A 77 26.96 28.84 16.77
C LEU A 77 25.95 29.69 16.00
N MET A 78 24.89 30.10 16.67
CA MET A 78 23.89 30.99 16.10
C MET A 78 24.02 32.39 16.69
N PHE A 79 24.15 33.39 15.82
CA PHE A 79 24.32 34.78 16.20
C PHE A 79 23.19 35.64 15.63
N ASP A 80 22.91 36.73 16.35
CA ASP A 80 22.26 37.92 15.80
C ASP A 80 23.37 38.93 15.50
N ILE A 81 23.38 39.54 14.31
CA ILE A 81 24.40 40.52 13.88
C ILE A 81 24.49 41.71 14.85
N ARG A 82 23.44 41.99 15.62
CA ARG A 82 23.42 43.04 16.64
C ARG A 82 24.22 42.70 17.91
N SER A 83 24.49 41.42 18.17
CA SER A 83 25.21 40.97 19.37
C SER A 83 26.42 40.13 19.02
N ASN A 84 27.53 40.37 19.72
CA ASN A 84 28.75 39.56 19.61
C ASN A 84 28.69 38.22 20.37
N LYS A 85 27.59 37.95 21.08
CA LYS A 85 27.34 36.71 21.80
C LYS A 85 26.42 35.80 20.99
N PRO A 86 26.69 34.49 20.91
CA PRO A 86 25.76 33.56 20.31
C PRO A 86 24.55 33.40 21.23
N TYR A 87 23.35 33.38 20.65
CA TYR A 87 22.13 33.12 21.43
C TYR A 87 21.86 31.62 21.56
N PHE A 88 22.42 30.80 20.67
CA PHE A 88 22.25 29.36 20.70
C PHE A 88 23.52 28.64 20.21
N ILE A 89 23.89 27.56 20.91
CA ILE A 89 25.06 26.72 20.60
C ILE A 89 24.57 25.27 20.50
N LYS A 90 24.86 24.61 19.38
CA LYS A 90 24.50 23.22 19.13
C LYS A 90 25.74 22.41 18.77
N ASP A 91 25.95 21.29 19.45
CA ASP A 91 27.06 20.39 19.18
C ASP A 91 26.58 19.13 18.43
N HIS A 92 27.37 18.68 17.45
CA HIS A 92 27.17 17.40 16.76
C HIS A 92 27.80 16.22 17.52
N ASN A 93 28.71 16.48 18.45
CA ASN A 93 29.41 15.56 19.35
C ASN A 93 30.48 14.67 18.68
N TYR A 94 30.64 14.73 17.36
CA TYR A 94 31.62 13.90 16.65
C TYR A 94 33.00 14.55 16.52
N ASN A 95 33.16 15.81 16.95
CA ASN A 95 34.38 16.60 16.78
C ASN A 95 34.85 16.64 15.31
N LEU A 96 33.91 16.62 14.37
CA LEU A 96 34.16 16.71 12.94
C LEU A 96 33.72 18.09 12.45
N PRO A 97 34.36 18.65 11.41
CA PRO A 97 33.97 19.95 10.90
C PRO A 97 32.57 19.91 10.28
N ILE A 98 31.77 20.91 10.60
CA ILE A 98 30.48 21.12 9.95
C ILE A 98 30.74 21.59 8.53
N LYS A 99 30.21 20.88 7.55
CA LYS A 99 30.45 21.19 6.13
C LYS A 99 29.48 22.24 5.60
N ARG A 100 28.21 22.14 5.96
CA ARG A 100 27.17 23.08 5.52
C ARG A 100 26.10 23.24 6.59
N ILE A 101 25.51 24.43 6.62
CA ILE A 101 24.30 24.73 7.37
C ILE A 101 23.30 25.33 6.38
N ASP A 102 22.07 24.88 6.44
CA ASP A 102 20.99 25.46 5.67
C ASP A 102 19.73 25.66 6.51
N PHE A 103 18.93 26.64 6.14
CA PHE A 103 17.67 26.93 6.80
C PHE A 103 16.53 26.43 5.94
N HIS A 104 15.55 25.80 6.57
CA HIS A 104 14.38 25.35 5.85
C HIS A 104 13.48 26.54 5.49
N THR A 105 13.00 26.61 4.25
CA THR A 105 12.32 27.80 3.70
C THR A 105 10.83 27.90 4.06
N LEU A 106 10.15 26.77 4.32
CA LEU A 106 8.73 26.76 4.70
C LEU A 106 8.57 26.92 6.21
N ASN A 107 9.23 26.04 6.95
CA ASN A 107 9.28 26.03 8.40
C ASN A 107 10.60 26.64 8.87
N ASP A 108 10.55 27.95 9.04
CA ASP A 108 11.62 28.87 9.44
C ASP A 108 12.35 28.54 10.76
N ASP A 109 11.79 27.58 11.51
CA ASP A 109 12.29 27.10 12.78
C ASP A 109 13.31 25.98 12.63
N TYR A 110 13.32 25.25 11.51
CA TYR A 110 14.21 24.11 11.32
C TYR A 110 15.52 24.49 10.66
N VAL A 111 16.60 24.03 11.27
CA VAL A 111 17.98 24.19 10.81
C VAL A 111 18.49 22.82 10.42
N LEU A 112 19.07 22.73 9.23
CA LEU A 112 19.72 21.55 8.71
C LEU A 112 21.23 21.77 8.82
N SER A 113 21.89 20.82 9.46
CA SER A 113 23.33 20.89 9.71
C SER A 113 23.96 19.55 9.35
N ILE A 114 25.07 19.60 8.60
CA ILE A 114 25.73 18.42 8.08
C ILE A 114 27.20 18.38 8.51
N ASP A 115 27.57 17.24 9.08
CA ASP A 115 28.94 16.83 9.33
C ASP A 115 29.37 15.81 8.28
N LYS A 116 30.64 15.38 8.31
CA LYS A 116 31.12 14.29 7.44
C LYS A 116 30.35 12.98 7.63
N LYS A 117 29.74 12.73 8.80
CA LYS A 117 29.06 11.45 9.09
C LYS A 117 27.53 11.57 9.16
N ILE A 118 27.01 12.68 9.65
CA ILE A 118 25.61 12.80 10.01
C ILE A 118 25.00 14.08 9.46
N CYS A 119 23.72 14.02 9.11
CA CYS A 119 22.91 15.20 8.83
C CYS A 119 21.82 15.30 9.90
N LYS A 120 21.84 16.38 10.69
CA LYS A 120 20.87 16.64 11.75
C LYS A 120 19.94 17.77 11.37
N ILE A 121 18.65 17.54 11.59
CA ILE A 121 17.60 18.54 11.49
C ILE A 121 17.12 18.82 12.90
N TRP A 122 17.18 20.08 13.31
CA TRP A 122 16.84 20.49 14.67
C TRP A 122 16.14 21.84 14.66
N ASN A 123 15.35 22.08 15.69
CA ASN A 123 14.63 23.34 15.84
C ASN A 123 15.54 24.40 16.48
N ARG A 124 15.62 25.58 15.85
CA ARG A 124 16.43 26.72 16.23
C ARG A 124 16.23 27.19 17.67
N HIS A 125 14.98 27.24 18.14
CA HIS A 125 14.63 27.81 19.43
C HIS A 125 14.78 26.82 20.58
N THR A 126 14.36 25.58 20.35
CA THR A 126 14.36 24.55 21.39
C THR A 126 15.63 23.71 21.41
N GLY A 127 16.38 23.67 20.31
CA GLY A 127 17.54 22.81 20.16
C GLY A 127 17.21 21.33 20.02
N LYS A 128 15.93 20.95 20.02
CA LYS A 128 15.49 19.56 19.92
C LYS A 128 15.72 19.06 18.50
N ASN A 129 16.33 17.89 18.39
CA ASN A 129 16.52 17.23 17.11
C ASN A 129 15.18 16.64 16.65
N LEU A 130 14.79 16.93 15.42
CA LEU A 130 13.66 16.29 14.75
C LEU A 130 14.10 14.93 14.20
N THR A 131 15.15 14.92 13.39
CA THR A 131 15.70 13.73 12.77
C THR A 131 17.23 13.80 12.71
N SER A 132 17.85 12.63 12.77
CA SER A 132 19.28 12.43 12.53
C SER A 132 19.41 11.40 11.41
N ILE A 133 19.97 11.81 10.28
CA ILE A 133 20.20 10.94 9.13
C ILE A 133 21.67 10.53 9.17
N GLU A 134 21.90 9.22 9.34
CA GLU A 134 23.23 8.62 9.45
C GLU A 134 23.47 7.67 8.27
N PRO A 135 24.02 8.18 7.15
CA PRO A 135 24.41 7.32 6.04
C PRO A 135 25.70 6.54 6.35
N ALA A 136 25.85 5.37 5.74
CA ALA A 136 27.06 4.54 5.87
C ALA A 136 28.30 5.19 5.21
N THR A 137 28.09 5.98 4.14
CA THR A 137 29.17 6.67 3.42
C THR A 137 29.32 8.11 3.92
N PRO A 138 30.52 8.68 3.90
CA PRO A 138 30.74 10.06 4.33
C PRO A 138 30.00 11.04 3.42
N LEU A 139 29.47 12.09 4.06
CA LEU A 139 28.75 13.19 3.42
C LEU A 139 29.71 14.32 3.06
N ASN A 140 29.47 14.93 1.90
CA ASN A 140 30.26 16.04 1.39
C ASN A 140 29.51 17.36 1.45
N ASP A 141 28.29 17.36 0.97
CA ASP A 141 27.51 18.57 0.85
C ASP A 141 26.02 18.29 0.84
N MET A 142 25.24 19.33 1.12
CA MET A 142 23.78 19.25 1.21
C MET A 142 23.11 20.32 0.35
N LEU A 143 22.02 19.93 -0.28
CA LEU A 143 21.09 20.83 -0.95
C LEU A 143 19.68 20.62 -0.43
N ASN A 144 19.13 21.64 0.23
CA ASN A 144 17.72 21.70 0.57
C ASN A 144 16.93 22.25 -0.62
N ILE A 145 15.88 21.54 -1.06
CA ILE A 145 15.00 22.07 -2.11
C ILE A 145 13.99 23.03 -1.49
N PRO A 146 13.94 24.30 -1.95
CA PRO A 146 13.07 25.29 -1.36
C PRO A 146 11.59 24.90 -1.54
N GLY A 147 10.82 25.06 -0.47
CA GLY A 147 9.38 24.79 -0.52
C GLY A 147 9.00 23.31 -0.55
N SER A 148 9.92 22.39 -0.23
CA SER A 148 9.62 20.95 -0.16
C SER A 148 10.39 20.25 0.95
N GLY A 149 9.90 19.11 1.44
CA GLY A 149 10.59 18.25 2.42
C GLY A 149 11.74 17.42 1.84
N LEU A 150 12.22 17.75 0.64
CA LEU A 150 13.21 16.95 -0.09
C LEU A 150 14.61 17.54 0.09
N ILE A 151 15.53 16.68 0.54
CA ILE A 151 16.91 16.99 0.85
C ILE A 151 17.82 16.09 0.02
N CYS A 152 18.72 16.70 -0.74
CA CYS A 152 19.75 15.99 -1.48
C CYS A 152 21.06 16.05 -0.71
N LEU A 153 21.60 14.89 -0.37
CA LEU A 153 22.90 14.73 0.28
C LEU A 153 23.89 14.13 -0.71
N THR A 154 24.96 14.86 -0.95
CA THR A 154 26.09 14.37 -1.74
C THR A 154 27.02 13.56 -0.85
N ASN A 155 27.43 12.41 -1.35
CA ASN A 155 28.24 11.43 -0.67
C ASN A 155 29.39 10.99 -1.59
N ASP A 156 30.27 10.15 -1.06
CA ASP A 156 31.38 9.54 -1.82
C ASP A 156 30.94 8.29 -2.64
N SER A 157 29.64 7.99 -2.66
CA SER A 157 29.06 6.88 -3.42
C SER A 157 28.71 7.35 -4.83
N PRO A 158 28.68 6.45 -5.83
CA PRO A 158 28.18 6.79 -7.17
C PRO A 158 26.73 7.28 -7.19
N LYS A 159 25.91 6.96 -6.18
CA LYS A 159 24.52 7.43 -6.05
C LYS A 159 24.41 8.49 -4.97
N ILE A 160 23.93 9.68 -5.38
CA ILE A 160 23.54 10.77 -4.48
C ILE A 160 22.35 10.30 -3.64
N PHE A 161 22.36 10.62 -2.35
CA PHE A 161 21.23 10.30 -1.49
C PHE A 161 20.18 11.39 -1.55
N VAL A 162 18.93 10.98 -1.76
CA VAL A 162 17.78 11.87 -1.73
C VAL A 162 16.87 11.39 -0.61
N TYR A 163 16.72 12.23 0.40
CA TYR A 163 15.86 11.98 1.55
C TYR A 163 14.63 12.86 1.44
N TYR A 164 13.46 12.23 1.60
CA TYR A 164 12.20 12.94 1.66
C TYR A 164 11.63 12.82 3.08
N ILE A 165 11.30 13.95 3.69
CA ILE A 165 10.77 14.04 5.05
C ILE A 165 9.38 14.70 4.98
N PRO A 166 8.28 13.94 5.06
CA PRO A 166 6.94 14.47 4.89
C PRO A 166 6.56 15.46 6.01
N THR A 167 7.12 15.29 7.21
CA THR A 167 6.89 16.21 8.34
C THR A 167 7.55 17.59 8.17
N LEU A 168 8.56 17.70 7.29
CA LEU A 168 9.23 18.96 7.02
C LEU A 168 8.45 19.79 5.98
N GLY A 169 7.83 19.11 5.01
CA GLY A 169 6.94 19.70 4.01
C GLY A 169 6.66 18.73 2.86
N ASN A 170 5.69 19.07 2.02
CA ASN A 170 5.22 18.24 0.91
C ASN A 170 6.30 18.04 -0.17
N ALA A 171 6.08 17.07 -1.07
CA ALA A 171 6.93 16.87 -2.22
C ALA A 171 6.84 18.04 -3.22
N PRO A 172 7.91 18.34 -3.97
CA PRO A 172 7.88 19.40 -4.96
C PRO A 172 6.98 19.01 -6.16
N LYS A 173 6.48 20.01 -6.89
CA LYS A 173 5.49 19.83 -7.98
C LYS A 173 5.90 18.85 -9.09
N TRP A 174 7.20 18.63 -9.30
CA TRP A 174 7.73 17.68 -10.30
C TRP A 174 7.84 16.24 -9.78
N CYS A 175 7.68 16.03 -8.47
CA CYS A 175 7.71 14.73 -7.80
C CYS A 175 6.52 14.53 -6.88
N THR A 176 5.31 14.89 -7.32
CA THR A 176 4.07 14.70 -6.52
C THR A 176 3.81 13.25 -6.14
N PHE A 177 4.28 12.29 -6.95
CA PHE A 177 4.09 10.87 -6.69
C PHE A 177 4.82 10.37 -5.43
N LEU A 178 5.85 11.08 -4.95
CA LEU A 178 6.54 10.69 -3.71
C LEU A 178 5.61 10.76 -2.50
N ASP A 179 4.71 11.74 -2.44
CA ASP A 179 3.72 11.85 -1.36
C ASP A 179 2.84 10.60 -1.32
N ASN A 180 2.34 10.16 -2.48
CA ASN A 180 1.52 8.95 -2.59
C ASN A 180 2.30 7.69 -2.17
N ILE A 181 3.56 7.54 -2.59
CA ILE A 181 4.39 6.39 -2.18
C ILE A 181 4.60 6.40 -0.66
N THR A 182 4.86 7.57 -0.07
CA THR A 182 5.05 7.67 1.38
C THR A 182 3.75 7.43 2.15
N GLU A 183 2.61 7.88 1.63
CA GLU A 183 1.30 7.60 2.22
C GLU A 183 0.97 6.10 2.14
N GLU A 184 1.22 5.45 0.99
CA GLU A 184 1.10 3.99 0.85
C GLU A 184 2.07 3.21 1.76
N LEU A 185 3.26 3.76 2.02
CA LEU A 185 4.24 3.15 2.93
C LEU A 185 3.85 3.36 4.40
N GLU A 186 3.29 4.52 4.74
CA GLU A 186 2.74 4.83 6.07
C GLU A 186 1.46 4.05 6.37
N GLU A 187 0.70 3.64 5.36
CA GLU A 187 -0.44 2.71 5.49
C GLU A 187 -0.01 1.24 5.69
N LYS A 188 1.24 0.89 5.34
CA LYS A 188 1.83 -0.44 5.54
C LYS A 188 2.89 -0.52 6.67
N PRO A 189 2.70 0.07 7.87
CA PRO A 189 3.70 0.03 8.91
C PRO A 189 3.54 -1.24 9.76
N ALA A 190 3.42 -2.40 9.10
CA ALA A 190 3.53 -3.74 9.68
C ALA A 190 3.25 -4.76 8.56
N ASP A 191 4.27 -5.13 7.79
CA ASP A 191 4.34 -6.54 7.41
C ASP A 191 4.52 -7.26 8.74
N THR A 192 3.41 -7.74 9.29
CA THR A 192 3.51 -8.60 10.46
C THR A 192 4.35 -9.77 9.98
N VAL A 193 5.40 -10.12 10.73
CA VAL A 193 6.36 -11.19 10.40
C VAL A 193 5.67 -12.56 10.14
N TYR A 194 4.35 -12.61 10.28
CA TYR A 194 3.46 -13.74 10.10
C TYR A 194 2.62 -13.69 8.80
N ASP A 195 2.75 -12.68 7.93
CA ASP A 195 1.97 -12.62 6.69
C ASP A 195 2.27 -13.79 5.74
N ASP A 196 3.51 -14.29 5.77
CA ASP A 196 3.93 -15.48 5.02
C ASP A 196 3.66 -16.81 5.76
N TYR A 197 3.13 -16.78 6.99
CA TYR A 197 2.91 -17.97 7.79
C TYR A 197 1.43 -18.29 7.98
N LYS A 198 1.03 -19.49 7.55
CA LYS A 198 -0.30 -20.02 7.82
C LYS A 198 -0.31 -20.79 9.14
N PHE A 199 -1.22 -20.43 10.04
CA PHE A 199 -1.53 -21.23 11.22
C PHE A 199 -2.29 -22.50 10.83
N LEU A 200 -1.81 -23.64 11.30
CA LEU A 200 -2.39 -24.96 11.09
C LEU A 200 -2.70 -25.61 12.42
N THR A 201 -3.90 -26.19 12.52
CA THR A 201 -4.26 -27.04 13.65
C THR A 201 -3.63 -28.43 13.50
N LEU A 202 -3.47 -29.16 14.61
CA LEU A 202 -3.02 -30.56 14.60
C LEU A 202 -3.83 -31.45 13.66
N LYS A 203 -5.14 -31.20 13.54
CA LYS A 203 -6.03 -31.96 12.65
C LYS A 203 -5.69 -31.71 11.18
N GLU A 204 -5.50 -30.45 10.79
CA GLU A 204 -5.14 -30.09 9.41
C GLU A 204 -3.75 -30.60 9.02
N LEU A 205 -2.79 -30.54 9.95
CA LEU A 205 -1.45 -31.07 9.75
C LEU A 205 -1.47 -32.59 9.47
N ASN A 206 -2.33 -33.32 10.20
CA ASN A 206 -2.53 -34.76 10.00
C ASN A 206 -3.20 -35.07 8.66
N THR A 207 -4.21 -34.29 8.25
CA THR A 207 -4.87 -34.45 6.94
C THR A 207 -3.88 -34.25 5.78
N LEU A 208 -2.93 -33.33 5.94
CA LEU A 208 -1.87 -33.09 4.94
C LEU A 208 -0.73 -34.13 4.99
N GLY A 209 -0.73 -35.05 5.96
CA GLY A 209 0.33 -36.06 6.13
C GLY A 209 1.65 -35.50 6.67
N LEU A 210 1.65 -34.31 7.26
CA LEU A 210 2.85 -33.58 7.71
C LEU A 210 3.16 -33.78 9.20
N SER A 211 2.57 -34.81 9.84
CA SER A 211 2.80 -35.13 11.26
C SER A 211 4.26 -35.45 11.60
N HIS A 212 5.02 -35.96 10.62
CA HIS A 212 6.44 -36.26 10.77
C HIS A 212 7.33 -35.01 10.88
N LEU A 213 6.83 -33.83 10.50
CA LEU A 213 7.58 -32.57 10.55
C LEU A 213 7.48 -31.87 11.91
N ILE A 214 6.70 -32.42 12.84
CA ILE A 214 6.57 -31.90 14.21
C ILE A 214 7.93 -32.01 14.91
N GLY A 215 8.49 -30.87 15.33
CA GLY A 215 9.80 -30.78 15.96
C GLY A 215 10.95 -30.39 15.01
N SER A 216 10.68 -30.23 13.71
CA SER A 216 11.62 -29.63 12.77
C SER A 216 11.48 -28.10 12.71
N ASP A 217 12.52 -27.41 12.26
CA ASP A 217 12.54 -25.94 12.11
C ASP A 217 11.51 -25.42 11.09
N LEU A 218 10.91 -26.29 10.28
CA LEU A 218 9.90 -25.94 9.27
C LEU A 218 8.52 -25.65 9.87
N LEU A 219 8.26 -26.14 11.09
CA LEU A 219 7.00 -25.93 11.81
C LEU A 219 7.27 -25.21 13.13
N ARG A 220 6.79 -23.98 13.25
CA ARG A 220 6.92 -23.22 14.50
C ARG A 220 5.70 -23.49 15.38
N ALA A 221 5.89 -24.23 16.47
CA ALA A 221 4.83 -24.49 17.43
C ALA A 221 4.36 -23.18 18.11
N TYR A 222 3.05 -22.97 18.16
CA TYR A 222 2.45 -21.84 18.85
C TYR A 222 1.11 -22.21 19.49
N MET A 223 1.03 -22.10 20.82
CA MET A 223 -0.12 -22.45 21.67
C MET A 223 -0.69 -23.86 21.46
N HIS A 224 -1.48 -24.07 20.40
CA HIS A 224 -2.20 -25.32 20.10
C HIS A 224 -2.13 -25.71 18.61
N GLY A 225 -1.22 -25.10 17.86
CA GLY A 225 -1.01 -25.39 16.45
C GLY A 225 0.41 -25.08 16.01
N TYR A 226 0.59 -25.02 14.70
CA TYR A 226 1.89 -24.77 14.07
C TYR A 226 1.76 -23.68 13.03
N PHE A 227 2.72 -22.78 12.98
CA PHE A 227 2.92 -21.89 11.85
C PHE A 227 3.81 -22.58 10.82
N MET A 228 3.36 -22.55 9.58
CA MET A 228 4.07 -23.08 8.40
C MET A 228 4.11 -22.00 7.33
N ASP A 229 5.22 -21.89 6.61
CA ASP A 229 5.32 -21.01 5.44
C ASP A 229 4.21 -21.36 4.42
N ILE A 230 3.50 -20.33 3.94
CA ILE A 230 2.40 -20.44 3.00
C ILE A 230 2.78 -21.17 1.71
N ARG A 231 4.06 -21.09 1.29
CA ARG A 231 4.59 -21.80 0.11
C ARG A 231 4.60 -23.30 0.33
N LEU A 232 5.11 -23.74 1.49
CA LEU A 232 5.15 -25.14 1.88
C LEU A 232 3.74 -25.70 2.06
N TYR A 233 2.85 -24.92 2.67
CA TYR A 233 1.44 -25.29 2.83
C TYR A 233 0.75 -25.51 1.48
N ASN A 234 0.94 -24.61 0.51
CA ASN A 234 0.33 -24.73 -0.81
C ASN A 234 0.86 -25.94 -1.59
N GLN A 235 2.15 -26.24 -1.44
CA GLN A 235 2.76 -27.44 -2.03
C GLN A 235 2.22 -28.72 -1.38
N ALA A 236 2.12 -28.76 -0.05
CA ALA A 236 1.55 -29.91 0.64
C ALA A 236 0.07 -30.11 0.29
N LYS A 237 -0.70 -29.03 0.17
CA LYS A 237 -2.11 -29.09 -0.22
C LYS A 237 -2.29 -29.61 -1.64
N SER A 238 -1.44 -29.22 -2.59
CA SER A 238 -1.53 -29.71 -3.97
C SER A 238 -1.20 -31.20 -4.09
N VAL A 239 -0.30 -31.70 -3.24
CA VAL A 239 0.07 -33.11 -3.16
C VAL A 239 -1.00 -33.93 -2.43
N ALA A 240 -1.56 -33.42 -1.33
CA ALA A 240 -2.56 -34.12 -0.53
C ALA A 240 -3.91 -34.23 -1.25
N GLU A 241 -4.31 -33.21 -2.03
CA GLU A 241 -5.61 -33.17 -2.72
C GLU A 241 -5.48 -33.03 -4.25
N PRO A 242 -4.89 -34.01 -4.97
CA PRO A 242 -4.71 -33.92 -6.42
C PRO A 242 -6.04 -33.95 -7.19
N PHE A 243 -7.11 -34.49 -6.59
CA PHE A 243 -8.42 -34.65 -7.23
C PHE A 243 -9.47 -33.60 -6.83
N ALA A 244 -9.21 -32.74 -5.84
CA ALA A 244 -10.20 -31.79 -5.32
C ALA A 244 -10.77 -30.86 -6.41
N PHE A 245 -9.93 -30.41 -7.35
CA PHE A 245 -10.39 -29.58 -8.47
C PHE A 245 -11.31 -30.35 -9.43
N ALA A 246 -11.00 -31.61 -9.71
CA ALA A 246 -11.80 -32.46 -10.59
C ALA A 246 -13.14 -32.84 -9.96
N GLU A 247 -13.15 -33.13 -8.66
CA GLU A 247 -14.37 -33.43 -7.90
C GLU A 247 -15.26 -32.19 -7.75
N TYR A 248 -14.68 -31.03 -7.41
CA TYR A 248 -15.40 -29.77 -7.37
C TYR A 248 -16.07 -29.45 -8.72
N ARG A 249 -15.35 -29.67 -9.83
CA ARG A 249 -15.90 -29.51 -11.18
C ARG A 249 -17.05 -30.49 -11.45
N LYS A 250 -16.92 -31.77 -11.07
CA LYS A 250 -17.98 -32.78 -11.21
C LYS A 250 -19.22 -32.42 -10.38
N GLN A 251 -19.04 -31.95 -9.14
CA GLN A 251 -20.14 -31.54 -8.27
C GLN A 251 -20.88 -30.32 -8.82
N LYS A 252 -20.18 -29.29 -9.29
CA LYS A 252 -20.82 -28.14 -9.96
C LYS A 252 -21.58 -28.53 -11.22
N LEU A 253 -21.06 -29.50 -11.97
CA LEU A 253 -21.71 -29.99 -13.19
C LEU A 253 -22.98 -30.79 -12.85
N ARG A 254 -22.94 -31.65 -11.82
CA ARG A 254 -24.13 -32.34 -11.28
C ARG A 254 -25.18 -31.35 -10.78
N ALA A 255 -24.80 -30.38 -9.95
CA ALA A 255 -25.73 -29.36 -9.46
C ALA A 255 -26.41 -28.58 -10.61
N LYS A 256 -25.66 -28.25 -11.68
CA LYS A 256 -26.25 -27.63 -12.88
C LYS A 256 -27.20 -28.56 -13.65
N ILE A 257 -26.92 -29.87 -13.68
CA ILE A 257 -27.82 -30.87 -14.29
C ILE A 257 -29.09 -31.00 -13.46
N ASP A 258 -28.98 -31.03 -12.14
CA ASP A 258 -30.13 -31.20 -11.24
C ASP A 258 -31.05 -29.98 -11.27
N LEU A 259 -30.49 -28.76 -11.27
CA LEU A 259 -31.26 -27.53 -11.47
C LEU A 259 -31.97 -27.50 -12.85
N LYS A 260 -31.36 -28.07 -13.88
CA LYS A 260 -32.01 -28.21 -15.20
C LYS A 260 -33.12 -29.26 -15.17
N ARG A 261 -32.95 -30.36 -14.44
CA ARG A 261 -33.96 -31.41 -14.26
C ARG A 261 -35.16 -30.90 -13.46
N GLU A 262 -34.94 -30.13 -12.40
CA GLU A 262 -36.01 -29.50 -11.61
C GLU A 262 -36.85 -28.52 -12.44
N LYS A 263 -36.21 -27.71 -13.29
CA LYS A 263 -36.91 -26.82 -14.23
C LYS A 263 -37.63 -27.54 -15.37
N SER A 264 -37.23 -28.79 -15.65
CA SER A 264 -37.80 -29.64 -16.71
C SER A 264 -38.86 -30.61 -16.19
N ARG A 265 -39.33 -30.48 -14.93
CA ARG A 265 -40.56 -31.14 -14.50
C ARG A 265 -41.72 -30.56 -15.31
N VAL A 266 -42.15 -31.32 -16.31
CA VAL A 266 -43.37 -31.07 -17.06
C VAL A 266 -44.54 -30.99 -16.06
N PRO A 267 -45.35 -29.92 -16.05
CA PRO A 267 -46.54 -29.89 -15.23
C PRO A 267 -47.46 -31.03 -15.67
N LEU A 268 -47.88 -31.88 -14.74
CA LEU A 268 -48.85 -32.94 -15.01
C LEU A 268 -50.12 -32.28 -15.59
N PRO A 269 -50.64 -32.73 -16.75
CA PRO A 269 -51.86 -32.17 -17.31
C PRO A 269 -53.02 -32.42 -16.35
N ILE A 270 -53.81 -31.36 -16.08
CA ILE A 270 -54.98 -31.41 -15.20
C ILE A 270 -56.02 -32.31 -15.88
N VAL A 271 -56.22 -33.51 -15.33
CA VAL A 271 -57.31 -34.39 -15.76
C VAL A 271 -58.67 -33.81 -15.31
N PRO A 272 -59.69 -33.78 -16.19
CA PRO A 272 -61.02 -33.26 -15.84
C PRO A 272 -61.72 -34.11 -14.78
N THR A 273 -62.64 -33.50 -14.03
CA THR A 273 -63.31 -34.13 -12.88
C THR A 273 -64.40 -35.13 -13.27
N VAL A 274 -65.05 -34.97 -14.43
CA VAL A 274 -66.11 -35.87 -14.94
C VAL A 274 -65.55 -36.72 -16.09
N ASN A 275 -65.86 -38.02 -16.10
CA ASN A 275 -65.37 -39.01 -17.08
C ASN A 275 -63.84 -39.17 -17.13
N LYS A 276 -63.19 -39.27 -15.95
CA LYS A 276 -61.73 -39.44 -15.78
C LYS A 276 -61.15 -40.60 -16.61
N GLU A 277 -61.79 -41.76 -16.57
CA GLU A 277 -61.33 -42.96 -17.27
C GLU A 277 -61.38 -42.83 -18.79
N LEU A 278 -62.37 -42.09 -19.33
CA LEU A 278 -62.46 -41.82 -20.77
C LEU A 278 -61.39 -40.80 -21.19
N ALA A 279 -61.13 -39.78 -20.36
CA ALA A 279 -60.07 -38.81 -20.60
C ALA A 279 -58.66 -39.45 -20.55
N GLU A 280 -58.43 -40.38 -19.63
CA GLU A 280 -57.17 -41.13 -19.54
C GLU A 280 -56.97 -42.08 -20.73
N LYS A 281 -58.01 -42.79 -21.17
CA LYS A 281 -57.95 -43.62 -22.40
C LYS A 281 -57.65 -42.78 -23.64
N LEU A 282 -58.28 -41.61 -23.78
CA LEU A 282 -58.02 -40.70 -24.90
C LEU A 282 -56.59 -40.10 -24.85
N LEU A 283 -56.04 -39.81 -23.67
CA LEU A 283 -54.65 -39.37 -23.53
C LEU A 283 -53.64 -40.49 -23.86
N HIS A 284 -53.94 -41.73 -23.49
CA HIS A 284 -53.11 -42.88 -23.81
C HIS A 284 -53.14 -43.18 -25.32
N ASP A 285 -54.33 -43.16 -25.93
CA ASP A 285 -54.50 -43.32 -27.37
C ASP A 285 -53.82 -42.18 -28.15
N GLU A 286 -53.91 -40.92 -27.70
CA GLU A 286 -53.16 -39.80 -28.29
C GLU A 286 -51.63 -40.00 -28.17
N GLY A 287 -51.14 -40.53 -27.05
CA GLY A 287 -49.73 -40.84 -26.82
C GLY A 287 -49.20 -41.93 -27.77
N ASP A 288 -49.93 -43.04 -27.91
CA ASP A 288 -49.58 -44.16 -28.79
C ASP A 288 -49.68 -43.77 -30.28
N PHE A 289 -50.62 -42.90 -30.66
CA PHE A 289 -50.71 -42.34 -32.01
C PHE A 289 -49.49 -41.47 -32.38
N ILE A 290 -48.96 -40.67 -31.44
CA ILE A 290 -47.79 -39.79 -31.70
C ILE A 290 -46.51 -40.63 -31.90
N VAL A 291 -46.38 -41.75 -31.19
CA VAL A 291 -45.24 -42.67 -31.35
C VAL A 291 -45.32 -43.42 -32.70
N ASN A 292 -46.50 -43.89 -33.10
CA ASN A 292 -46.70 -44.63 -34.35
C ASN A 292 -46.66 -43.75 -35.63
N LYS A 293 -46.95 -42.44 -35.53
CA LYS A 293 -46.84 -41.50 -36.67
C LYS A 293 -45.39 -41.30 -37.16
N LYS A 294 -44.39 -41.67 -36.37
CA LYS A 294 -42.97 -41.64 -36.78
C LYS A 294 -42.54 -42.84 -37.64
N THR A 295 -43.35 -43.91 -37.74
CA THR A 295 -42.89 -45.19 -38.31
C THR A 295 -43.62 -45.71 -39.55
N ASN A 296 -44.80 -45.21 -39.96
CA ASN A 296 -45.41 -45.62 -41.25
C ASN A 296 -46.35 -44.57 -41.88
N ARG A 297 -46.25 -44.37 -43.20
CA ARG A 297 -47.14 -43.54 -44.04
C ARG A 297 -48.08 -44.43 -44.87
N LYS A 298 -49.33 -44.62 -44.45
CA LYS A 298 -50.48 -44.88 -45.35
C LYS A 298 -51.82 -44.92 -44.59
N VAL A 299 -52.85 -44.40 -45.27
CA VAL A 299 -54.31 -44.43 -45.00
C VAL A 299 -54.73 -43.53 -43.83
N GLY A 300 -55.65 -42.56 -43.94
CA GLY A 300 -56.68 -42.33 -44.95
C GLY A 300 -58.08 -42.24 -44.34
N ASP A 301 -58.30 -42.62 -43.07
CA ASP A 301 -59.65 -42.57 -42.48
C ASP A 301 -59.73 -42.42 -40.94
N THR A 302 -58.67 -41.93 -40.27
CA THR A 302 -58.62 -41.82 -38.80
C THR A 302 -58.04 -40.49 -38.30
N GLU A 303 -58.41 -39.39 -38.94
CA GLU A 303 -58.17 -38.03 -38.39
C GLU A 303 -59.31 -37.56 -37.45
N ARG A 304 -60.36 -38.39 -37.27
CA ARG A 304 -61.54 -38.04 -36.45
C ARG A 304 -61.35 -38.16 -34.93
N THR A 305 -60.22 -38.70 -34.44
CA THR A 305 -59.93 -38.78 -33.00
C THR A 305 -58.95 -37.71 -32.52
N LEU A 306 -58.47 -36.84 -33.42
CA LEU A 306 -57.62 -35.72 -33.03
C LEU A 306 -58.46 -34.69 -32.27
N SER A 307 -58.22 -34.63 -30.96
CA SER A 307 -58.59 -33.53 -30.06
C SER A 307 -60.04 -33.46 -29.60
N ILE A 308 -60.72 -34.59 -29.33
CA ILE A 308 -61.97 -34.56 -28.54
C ILE A 308 -61.77 -33.84 -27.20
N LEU A 309 -60.58 -33.96 -26.60
CA LEU A 309 -60.19 -33.27 -25.36
C LEU A 309 -59.98 -31.75 -25.52
N LYS A 310 -59.65 -31.26 -26.71
CA LYS A 310 -59.37 -29.83 -26.98
C LYS A 310 -60.44 -29.14 -27.82
N ASP A 311 -61.36 -29.90 -28.42
CA ASP A 311 -62.44 -29.38 -29.25
C ASP A 311 -63.53 -28.71 -28.38
N PRO A 312 -63.85 -27.42 -28.60
CA PRO A 312 -64.86 -26.70 -27.83
C PRO A 312 -66.26 -27.33 -27.88
N ARG A 313 -66.59 -28.12 -28.91
CA ARG A 313 -67.91 -28.77 -29.05
C ARG A 313 -68.13 -29.88 -28.02
N PHE A 314 -67.06 -30.55 -27.58
CA PHE A 314 -67.13 -31.69 -26.65
C PHE A 314 -66.79 -31.32 -25.21
N ARG A 315 -66.59 -30.03 -24.92
CA ARG A 315 -66.29 -29.52 -23.57
C ARG A 315 -67.34 -29.93 -22.54
N SER A 316 -68.62 -29.96 -22.95
CA SER A 316 -69.74 -30.36 -22.09
C SER A 316 -69.68 -31.82 -21.62
N LEU A 317 -68.98 -32.72 -22.31
CA LEU A 317 -68.79 -34.13 -21.89
C LEU A 317 -67.88 -34.27 -20.68
N PHE A 318 -67.01 -33.29 -20.43
CA PHE A 318 -65.98 -33.33 -19.38
C PHE A 318 -66.27 -32.35 -18.23
N THR A 319 -67.30 -31.51 -18.35
CA THR A 319 -67.71 -30.54 -17.32
C THR A 319 -69.08 -30.80 -16.71
N ASN A 320 -70.03 -31.36 -17.45
CA ASN A 320 -71.41 -31.55 -16.96
C ASN A 320 -71.58 -32.90 -16.25
N PRO A 321 -72.08 -32.94 -14.99
CA PRO A 321 -72.27 -34.18 -14.24
C PRO A 321 -73.34 -35.10 -14.84
N ASP A 322 -74.33 -34.56 -15.56
CA ASP A 322 -75.39 -35.35 -16.21
C ASP A 322 -74.88 -36.19 -17.39
N MET A 323 -73.68 -35.87 -17.91
CA MET A 323 -73.01 -36.59 -19.00
C MET A 323 -72.02 -37.64 -18.47
N GLN A 324 -72.08 -37.94 -17.16
CA GLN A 324 -71.27 -39.00 -16.56
C GLN A 324 -71.68 -40.36 -17.13
N ILE A 325 -70.70 -41.08 -17.67
CA ILE A 325 -70.94 -42.40 -18.27
C ILE A 325 -71.24 -43.38 -17.14
N ASP A 326 -72.48 -43.87 -17.13
CA ASP A 326 -72.95 -44.82 -16.13
C ASP A 326 -72.62 -46.25 -16.58
N VAL A 327 -71.54 -46.81 -16.03
CA VAL A 327 -70.95 -48.10 -16.46
C VAL A 327 -71.89 -49.29 -16.21
N ASN A 328 -72.92 -49.11 -15.38
CA ASN A 328 -73.84 -50.18 -14.96
C ASN A 328 -75.08 -50.36 -15.86
N ARG A 329 -75.28 -49.54 -16.91
CA ARG A 329 -76.48 -49.65 -17.78
C ARG A 329 -76.30 -50.58 -18.99
N MET A 330 -75.10 -51.13 -19.23
CA MET A 330 -74.80 -52.05 -20.35
C MET A 330 -74.89 -53.55 -19.99
N LEU A 331 -75.46 -53.91 -18.83
CA LEU A 331 -75.71 -55.31 -18.45
C LEU A 331 -77.21 -55.56 -18.18
N ARG A 332 -78.04 -55.36 -19.21
CA ARG A 332 -79.35 -56.01 -19.31
C ARG A 332 -79.52 -56.67 -20.67
#